data_AF-A0ABD0ZXG7-F1
#
_entry.id   AF-A0ABD0ZXG7-F1
#
_cell.length_a   1.000
_cell.length_b   1.000
_cell.length_c   1.000
_cell.angle_alpha   90.00
_cell.angle_beta   90.00
_cell.angle_gamma   90.00
#
_symmetry.space_group_name_H-M   'P 1'
#
loop_
_entity.id
_entity.type
_entity.pdbx_description
1 polymer ?
#
loop_
_entity_poly.entity_id
_entity_poly.type
_entity_poly.pdbx_seq_one_letter_code
_entity_poly.pdbx_strand_id
1 'polypeptide(L)' 'MDKLLESITGGKKTNDTTKIVVCGRAKMFVGELVETARVVTRERKESGPIRPCHIRESYRRLKLQGKVPKRSVPRLFH' A
#
# COMPACT_ATOMS: atom_id res chain seq x y z
N MET A 1 1.30 -2.71 -14.49
CA MET A 1 0.68 -1.46 -13.98
C MET A 1 -0.10 -0.71 -15.04
N ASP A 2 0.08 -1.05 -16.31
CA ASP A 2 -0.45 -0.36 -17.49
C ASP A 2 -1.98 -0.30 -17.44
N LYS A 3 -2.67 -1.45 -17.32
CA LYS A 3 -4.14 -1.51 -17.19
C LYS A 3 -4.71 -0.66 -16.04
N LEU A 4 -4.01 -0.60 -14.90
CA LEU A 4 -4.46 0.17 -13.73
C LEU A 4 -4.26 1.68 -13.95
N LEU A 5 -3.12 2.07 -14.52
CA LEU A 5 -2.83 3.48 -14.79
C LEU A 5 -3.71 4.02 -15.93
N GLU A 6 -3.96 3.22 -16.96
CA GLU A 6 -4.90 3.53 -18.06
C GLU A 6 -6.33 3.71 -17.52
N SER A 7 -6.79 2.82 -16.64
CA SER A 7 -8.15 2.92 -16.08
C SER A 7 -8.35 4.13 -15.17
N ILE A 8 -7.31 4.58 -14.46
CA ILE A 8 -7.38 5.76 -13.57
C ILE A 8 -7.24 7.06 -14.37
N THR A 9 -6.38 7.09 -15.38
CA THR A 9 -6.08 8.32 -16.15
C THR A 9 -7.02 8.54 -17.34
N GLY A 10 -7.76 7.51 -17.77
CA GLY A 10 -8.66 7.58 -18.93
C GLY A 10 -7.95 7.64 -20.29
N GLY A 11 -6.61 7.57 -20.31
CA GLY A 11 -5.78 7.59 -21.51
C GLY A 11 -5.42 6.18 -22.00
N LYS A 12 -5.27 6.02 -23.33
CA LYS A 12 -4.92 4.73 -23.96
C LYS A 12 -3.44 4.34 -23.88
N LYS A 13 -2.55 5.25 -23.45
CA LYS A 13 -1.11 4.99 -23.31
C LYS A 13 -0.53 5.75 -22.12
N THR A 14 0.03 5.01 -21.16
CA THR A 14 0.76 5.56 -20.02
C THR A 14 2.26 5.55 -20.28
N ASN A 15 2.95 6.66 -20.00
CA ASN A 15 4.40 6.79 -20.17
C ASN A 15 5.18 5.75 -19.34
N ASP A 16 6.22 5.15 -19.92
CA ASP A 16 7.13 4.21 -19.26
C ASP A 16 7.78 4.79 -18.00
N THR A 17 8.16 6.07 -18.01
CA THR A 17 8.72 6.74 -16.82
C THR A 17 7.71 6.76 -15.67
N THR A 18 6.45 7.07 -15.96
CA THR A 18 5.38 7.05 -14.95
C THR A 18 5.19 5.65 -14.38
N LYS A 19 5.21 4.62 -15.24
CA LYS A 19 5.12 3.23 -14.81
C LYS A 19 6.26 2.85 -13.86
N ILE A 20 7.50 3.19 -14.20
CA ILE A 20 8.68 2.90 -13.37
C ILE A 20 8.54 3.53 -11.98
N VAL A 21 8.17 4.81 -11.92
CA VAL A 21 8.01 5.53 -10.64
C VAL A 21 6.91 4.91 -9.79
N VAL A 22 5.74 4.62 -10.37
CA VAL A 22 4.61 4.03 -9.64
C VAL A 22 4.96 2.62 -9.14
N CYS A 23 5.58 1.79 -9.97
CA CYS A 23 6.07 0.48 -9.57
C CYS A 23 7.10 0.57 -8.43
N GLY A 24 8.04 1.52 -8.50
CA GLY A 24 9.02 1.76 -7.44
C GLY A 24 8.35 2.16 -6.13
N ARG A 25 7.40 3.12 -6.17
CA ARG A 25 6.67 3.55 -4.97
C ARG A 25 5.82 2.41 -4.39
N ALA A 26 5.16 1.62 -5.22
CA ALA A 26 4.40 0.46 -4.79
C ALA A 26 5.29 -0.59 -4.13
N LYS A 27 6.47 -0.89 -4.70
CA LYS A 27 7.43 -1.83 -4.13
C LYS A 27 7.90 -1.40 -2.73
N MET A 28 8.29 -0.14 -2.57
CA MET A 28 8.70 0.40 -1.27
C MET A 28 7.57 0.30 -0.24
N PHE A 29 6.36 0.71 -0.62
CA PHE A 29 5.20 0.66 0.27
C PHE A 29 4.84 -0.76 0.71
N VAL A 30 4.82 -1.73 -0.22
CA VAL A 30 4.55 -3.14 0.09
C VAL A 30 5.65 -3.72 0.98
N GLY A 31 6.92 -3.34 0.77
CA GLY A 31 8.04 -3.74 1.63
C GLY A 31 7.82 -3.33 3.08
N GLU A 32 7.57 -2.04 3.33
CA GLU A 32 7.32 -1.51 4.69
C GLU A 32 6.09 -2.17 5.34
N LEU A 33 5.03 -2.41 4.55
CA LEU A 33 3.80 -3.03 5.01
C LEU A 33 4.04 -4.48 5.46
N VAL A 34 4.78 -5.26 4.67
CA VAL A 34 5.08 -6.67 4.97
C VAL A 34 6.06 -6.79 6.14
N GLU A 35 7.08 -5.92 6.20
CA GLU A 35 8.02 -5.87 7.33
C GLU A 35 7.30 -5.57 8.64
N THR A 36 6.47 -4.53 8.67
CA THR A 36 5.67 -4.18 9.84
C THR A 36 4.67 -5.29 10.20
N ALA A 37 4.10 -5.99 9.22
CA ALA A 37 3.22 -7.14 9.48
C ALA A 37 3.98 -8.33 10.09
N ARG A 38 5.25 -8.53 9.74
CA ARG A 38 6.11 -9.53 10.37
C ARG A 38 6.42 -9.15 11.81
N VAL A 39 6.63 -7.86 12.11
CA VAL A 39 6.76 -7.36 13.48
C VAL A 39 5.50 -7.66 14.30
N VAL A 40 4.31 -7.38 13.76
CA VAL A 40 3.02 -7.69 14.42
C VAL A 40 2.89 -9.17 14.75
N THR A 41 3.28 -10.05 13.81
CA THR A 41 3.26 -11.51 14.01
C THR A 41 4.17 -11.91 15.18
N ARG A 42 5.38 -11.34 15.26
CA ARG A 42 6.35 -11.61 16.33
C ARG A 42 5.87 -11.13 17.69
N GLU A 43 5.32 -9.91 17.77
CA GLU A 43 4.77 -9.34 19.00
C GLU A 43 3.62 -10.19 19.57
N ARG A 44 2.81 -10.79 18.70
CA ARG A 44 1.71 -11.67 19.07
C ARG A 44 2.13 -13.11 19.37
N LYS A 45 3.43 -13.43 19.24
CA LYS A 45 3.98 -14.78 19.38
C LYS A 45 3.32 -15.80 18.45
N GLU A 46 2.90 -15.34 17.28
CA GLU A 46 2.26 -16.18 16.26
C GLU A 46 3.33 -16.73 15.33
N SER A 47 3.20 -17.99 14.92
CA SER A 47 4.08 -18.64 13.95
C SER A 47 3.31 -18.91 12.65
N GLY A 48 4.05 -18.97 11.54
CA GLY A 48 3.50 -19.28 10.22
C GLY A 48 3.36 -18.07 9.28
N PRO A 49 2.48 -18.17 8.26
CA PRO A 49 2.30 -17.16 7.23
C PRO A 49 1.69 -15.86 7.79
N ILE A 50 1.94 -14.75 7.11
CA ILE A 50 1.29 -13.47 7.43
C ILE A 50 -0.20 -13.59 7.09
N ARG A 51 -1.07 -13.30 8.07
CA ARG A 51 -2.53 -13.37 7.92
C ARG A 51 -3.13 -11.99 7.65
N PRO A 52 -4.36 -11.90 7.11
CA PRO A 52 -5.02 -10.62 6.83
C PRO A 52 -5.14 -9.68 8.05
N CYS A 53 -5.25 -10.21 9.27
CA CYS A 53 -5.22 -9.39 10.49
C CYS A 53 -3.87 -8.69 10.72
N HIS A 54 -2.74 -9.31 10.37
CA HIS A 54 -1.42 -8.72 10.55
C HIS A 54 -1.19 -7.59 9.54
N ILE A 55 -1.67 -7.75 8.29
CA ILE A 55 -1.62 -6.71 7.26
C ILE A 55 -2.49 -5.50 7.66
N ARG A 56 -3.71 -5.74 8.15
CA ARG A 56 -4.60 -4.65 8.60
C ARG A 56 -3.99 -3.87 9.76
N GLU A 57 -3.40 -4.57 10.73
CA GLU A 57 -2.73 -3.93 11.86
C GLU A 57 -1.47 -3.18 11.42
N SER A 58 -0.68 -3.77 10.52
CA SER A 58 0.47 -3.10 9.91
C SER A 58 0.07 -1.80 9.20
N TYR A 59 -0.97 -1.85 8.37
CA TYR A 59 -1.49 -0.67 7.68
C TYR A 59 -1.98 0.40 8.67
N ARG A 60 -2.67 0.00 9.74
CA ARG A 60 -3.10 0.92 10.81
C ARG A 60 -1.91 1.64 11.44
N ARG A 61 -0.83 0.91 11.77
CA ARG A 61 0.41 1.49 12.34
C ARG A 61 1.08 2.45 11.36
N LEU A 62 1.25 2.06 10.10
CA LEU A 62 1.85 2.92 9.07
C LEU A 62 1.01 4.19 8.83
N LYS A 63 -0.32 4.09 8.90
CA LYS A 63 -1.22 5.24 8.81
C LYS A 63 -1.04 6.22 9.97
N LEU A 64 -0.89 5.71 11.20
CA LEU A 64 -0.61 6.54 12.38
C LEU A 64 0.76 7.19 12.32
N GLN A 65 1.76 6.52 11.74
CA GLN A 65 3.09 7.08 11.47
C GLN A 65 3.11 8.11 10.33
N GLY A 66 1.97 8.34 9.65
CA GLY A 66 1.90 9.26 8.51
C GLY A 66 2.57 8.75 7.22
N LYS A 67 2.93 7.47 7.16
CA LYS A 67 3.59 6.86 5.99
C LYS A 67 2.61 6.44 4.89
N VAL A 68 1.32 6.40 5.21
CA VAL A 68 0.25 6.14 4.25
C VAL A 68 -0.29 7.48 3.70
N PRO A 69 -0.43 7.62 2.36
CA PRO A 69 -1.04 8.80 1.77
C PRO A 69 -2.41 9.09 2.36
N LYS A 70 -2.61 10.33 2.85
CA LYS A 70 -3.92 10.81 3.30
C LYS A 70 -4.71 11.30 2.09
N ARG A 71 -6.02 11.06 2.07
CA ARG A 71 -6.89 11.68 1.07
C ARG A 71 -6.85 13.19 1.28
N SER A 72 -6.63 13.93 0.20
CA SER A 72 -6.71 15.39 0.17
C SER A 72 -8.16 15.88 0.18
N VAL A 73 -9.10 15.06 -0.29
CA VAL A 73 -10.53 15.43 -0.38
C VAL A 73 -11.40 14.57 0.55
N PRO A 74 -12.40 15.17 1.24
CA PRO A 74 -13.42 14.43 1.98
C PRO A 74 -14.21 13.49 1.08
N ARG A 75 -14.81 12.44 1.64
CA ARG A 75 -15.80 11.63 0.90
C ARG A 75 -17.01 12.51 0.60
N LEU A 76 -17.38 12.61 -0.68
CA LEU A 76 -18.54 13.37 -1.11
C LEU A 76 -19.87 12.77 -0.61
N PHE A 77 -19.89 11.47 -0.29
CA PHE A 77 -21.06 10.77 0.25
C PHE A 77 -20.65 9.75 1.32
N HIS A 78 -21.50 9.55 2.34
CA HIS A 78 -21.28 8.63 3.47
C HIS A 78 -21.97 7.30 3.26
#